data_AF-A0A1A7BJ29-F1
#
_entry.id   AF-A0A1A7BJ29-F1
#
_cell.length_a   1.000
_cell.length_b   1.000
_cell.length_c   1.000
_cell.angle_alpha   90.00
_cell.angle_beta   90.00
_cell.angle_gamma   90.00
#
_symmetry.space_group_name_H-M   'P 1'
#
loop_
_entity.id
_entity.type
_entity.pdbx_description
1 polymer ?
#
loop_
_entity_poly.entity_id
_entity_poly.type
_entity_poly.pdbx_seq_one_letter_code
_entity_poly.pdbx_strand_id
1 'polypeptide(L)'
;MIALVDGWEILIGAERLGADEAESFASGRAAPFVSLVGKATVSACDRTGQAAKLWALADAAAGISDVGERRVFLDAARNIGTPRGRLPAEMRGLAVLEALARRALRNDGAPLMAGRGASLAALRAAIFLS
;
A
#
# COMPACT_ATOMS: atom_id res chain seq x y z
N MET A 1 -18.02 1.30 0.37
CA MET A 1 -17.48 0.91 1.69
C MET A 1 -17.39 -0.61 1.89
N ILE A 2 -18.11 -1.42 1.11
CA ILE A 2 -18.08 -2.89 1.17
C ILE A 2 -16.67 -3.46 0.85
N ALA A 3 -16.02 -2.98 -0.23
CA ALA A 3 -14.69 -3.45 -0.64
C ALA A 3 -13.55 -3.31 0.40
N LEU A 4 -13.67 -2.39 1.36
CA LEU A 4 -12.66 -2.24 2.44
C LEU A 4 -12.81 -3.34 3.49
N VAL A 5 -14.05 -3.75 3.76
CA VAL A 5 -14.42 -4.81 4.71
C VAL A 5 -14.11 -6.16 4.08
N ASP A 6 -14.47 -6.37 2.81
CA ASP A 6 -14.17 -7.61 2.07
C ASP A 6 -12.66 -7.91 2.06
N GLY A 7 -11.82 -6.88 1.92
CA GLY A 7 -10.36 -7.04 2.00
C GLY A 7 -9.89 -7.61 3.34
N TRP A 8 -10.48 -7.17 4.45
CA TRP A 8 -10.15 -7.73 5.77
C TRP A 8 -10.70 -9.14 5.97
N GLU A 9 -11.89 -9.45 5.44
CA GLU A 9 -12.49 -10.77 5.54
C GLU A 9 -11.64 -11.84 4.84
N ILE A 10 -10.99 -11.50 3.71
CA ILE A 10 -10.06 -12.40 3.01
C ILE A 10 -8.90 -12.83 3.91
N LEU A 11 -8.37 -11.94 4.74
CA LEU A 11 -7.25 -12.26 5.64
C LEU A 11 -7.66 -13.18 6.79
N ILE A 12 -8.95 -13.22 7.14
CA ILE A 12 -9.47 -13.98 8.28
C ILE A 12 -10.06 -15.32 7.82
N GLY A 13 -10.62 -15.37 6.61
CA GLY A 13 -11.28 -16.56 6.06
C GLY A 13 -10.37 -17.49 5.25
N ALA A 14 -9.18 -17.04 4.85
CA ALA A 14 -8.26 -17.86 4.08
C ALA A 14 -7.57 -18.91 4.96
N GLU A 15 -7.55 -20.16 4.49
CA GLU A 15 -6.77 -21.23 5.12
C GLU A 15 -5.25 -20.99 4.97
N ARG A 16 -4.85 -20.31 3.89
CA ARG A 16 -3.49 -19.83 3.67
C ARG A 16 -3.48 -18.61 2.76
N LEU A 17 -2.62 -17.64 3.06
CA LEU A 17 -2.49 -16.44 2.25
C LEU A 17 -1.54 -16.64 1.06
N GLY A 18 -2.09 -16.62 -0.15
CA GLY A 18 -1.39 -16.72 -1.42
C GLY A 18 -1.38 -15.40 -2.21
N ALA A 19 -0.85 -15.47 -3.44
CA ALA A 19 -0.68 -14.29 -4.29
C ALA A 19 -2.02 -13.66 -4.69
N ASP A 20 -3.05 -14.48 -4.91
CA ASP A 20 -4.39 -14.04 -5.31
C ASP A 20 -5.09 -13.33 -4.14
N GLU A 21 -4.93 -13.83 -2.91
CA GLU A 21 -5.42 -13.18 -1.69
C GLU A 21 -4.72 -11.84 -1.46
N ALA A 22 -3.40 -11.78 -1.66
CA ALA A 22 -2.63 -10.54 -1.54
C ALA A 22 -3.08 -9.48 -2.57
N GLU A 23 -3.29 -9.86 -3.83
CA GLU A 23 -3.77 -8.97 -4.88
C GLU A 23 -5.22 -8.51 -4.64
N SER A 24 -6.08 -9.42 -4.19
CA SER A 24 -7.48 -9.11 -3.85
C SER A 24 -7.56 -8.15 -2.68
N PHE A 25 -6.77 -8.40 -1.62
CA PHE A 25 -6.61 -7.50 -0.50
C PHE A 25 -6.12 -6.11 -0.95
N ALA A 26 -5.03 -6.05 -1.72
CA ALA A 26 -4.45 -4.80 -2.17
C ALA A 26 -5.44 -3.99 -3.03
N SER A 27 -6.16 -4.67 -3.93
CA SER A 27 -7.18 -4.06 -4.78
C SER A 27 -8.37 -3.53 -3.98
N GLY A 28 -8.87 -4.29 -3.01
CA GLY A 28 -9.95 -3.84 -2.11
C GLY A 28 -9.55 -2.61 -1.30
N ARG A 29 -8.30 -2.56 -0.80
CA ARG A 29 -7.75 -1.42 -0.06
C ARG A 29 -7.47 -0.20 -0.96
N ALA A 30 -7.15 -0.41 -2.23
CA ALA A 30 -6.88 0.66 -3.18
C ALA A 30 -8.15 1.32 -3.75
N ALA A 31 -9.25 0.57 -3.88
CA ALA A 31 -10.47 1.02 -4.53
C ALA A 31 -11.05 2.35 -3.99
N PRO A 32 -11.09 2.61 -2.66
CA PRO A 32 -11.56 3.89 -2.14
C PRO A 32 -10.71 5.08 -2.63
N PHE A 33 -9.39 4.94 -2.66
CA PHE A 33 -8.50 6.02 -3.11
C PHE A 33 -8.70 6.33 -4.59
N VAL A 34 -8.81 5.30 -5.43
CA VAL A 34 -9.07 5.47 -6.87
C VAL A 34 -10.43 6.13 -7.10
N SER A 35 -11.46 5.78 -6.32
CA SER A 35 -12.79 6.40 -6.44
C SER A 35 -12.81 7.90 -6.08
N LEU A 36 -11.94 8.34 -5.17
CA LEU A 36 -11.84 9.73 -4.73
C LEU A 36 -11.14 10.63 -5.76
N VAL A 37 -10.38 10.04 -6.68
CA VAL A 37 -9.66 10.76 -7.73
C VAL A 37 -10.61 11.26 -8.85
N GLY A 38 -11.89 10.84 -8.85
CA GLY A 38 -12.95 11.52 -9.59
C GLY A 38 -12.74 11.59 -11.11
N LYS A 39 -12.91 12.78 -11.71
CA LYS A 39 -12.72 13.05 -13.16
C LYS A 39 -11.25 13.14 -13.60
N ALA A 40 -10.34 12.45 -12.92
CA ALA A 40 -8.93 12.50 -13.29
C ALA A 40 -8.64 11.69 -14.55
N THR A 41 -7.42 11.85 -15.06
CA THR A 41 -6.90 11.05 -16.17
C THR A 41 -6.68 9.60 -15.74
N VAL A 42 -6.70 8.69 -16.70
CA VAL A 42 -6.36 7.26 -16.48
C VAL A 42 -5.01 7.12 -15.76
N SER A 43 -4.02 7.92 -16.15
CA SER A 43 -2.69 7.93 -15.50
C SER A 43 -2.74 8.31 -14.02
N ALA A 44 -3.61 9.23 -13.61
CA ALA A 44 -3.77 9.61 -12.21
C ALA A 44 -4.46 8.50 -11.41
N CYS A 45 -5.45 7.82 -12.00
CA CYS A 45 -6.10 6.65 -11.40
C CYS A 45 -5.10 5.50 -11.20
N ASP A 46 -4.32 5.18 -12.24
CA ASP A 46 -3.30 4.12 -12.19
C ASP A 46 -2.24 4.43 -11.13
N ARG A 47 -1.74 5.67 -11.11
CA ARG A 47 -0.71 6.09 -10.15
C ARG A 47 -1.20 6.03 -8.70
N THR A 48 -2.46 6.38 -8.47
CA THR A 48 -3.12 6.31 -7.17
C THR A 48 -3.34 4.85 -6.76
N GLY A 49 -3.81 4.02 -7.68
CA GLY A 49 -4.00 2.59 -7.45
C GLY A 49 -2.69 1.90 -7.05
N GLN A 50 -1.61 2.15 -7.78
CA GLN A 50 -0.28 1.60 -7.46
C GLN A 50 0.22 2.05 -6.08
N ALA A 51 0.05 3.33 -5.72
CA ALA A 51 0.45 3.84 -4.40
C ALA A 51 -0.32 3.16 -3.27
N ALA A 52 -1.63 3.04 -3.44
CA ALA A 52 -2.52 2.47 -2.44
C ALA A 52 -2.31 0.97 -2.26
N LYS A 53 -2.13 0.22 -3.37
CA LYS A 53 -1.76 -1.20 -3.32
C LYS A 53 -0.42 -1.42 -2.62
N LEU A 54 0.60 -0.62 -2.95
CA LEU A 54 1.92 -0.70 -2.33
C LEU A 54 1.85 -0.48 -0.81
N TRP A 55 1.11 0.54 -0.39
CA TRP A 55 0.87 0.78 1.03
C TRP A 55 0.13 -0.38 1.70
N ALA A 56 -0.98 -0.82 1.13
CA ALA A 56 -1.79 -1.88 1.71
C ALA A 56 -0.97 -3.15 1.95
N LEU A 57 -0.21 -3.60 0.95
CA LEU A 57 0.60 -4.82 1.06
C LEU A 57 1.69 -4.69 2.12
N ALA A 58 2.39 -3.55 2.18
CA ALA A 58 3.43 -3.32 3.18
C ALA A 58 2.86 -3.22 4.60
N ASP A 59 1.67 -2.63 4.75
CA ASP A 59 0.95 -2.52 6.02
C ASP A 59 0.50 -3.90 6.53
N ALA A 60 -0.11 -4.72 5.66
CA ALA A 60 -0.52 -6.08 5.99
C ALA A 60 0.67 -6.98 6.36
N ALA A 61 1.77 -6.89 5.60
CA ALA A 61 2.98 -7.66 5.89
C ALA A 61 3.60 -7.36 7.28
N ALA A 62 3.30 -6.21 7.88
CA ALA A 62 3.75 -5.90 9.24
C ALA A 62 2.92 -6.61 10.33
N GLY A 63 1.70 -7.05 10.00
CA GLY A 63 0.78 -7.76 10.91
C GLY A 63 0.75 -9.28 10.74
N ILE A 64 1.35 -9.83 9.68
CA ILE A 64 1.39 -11.27 9.43
C ILE A 64 2.57 -11.90 10.18
N SER A 65 2.26 -12.86 11.05
CA SER A 65 3.25 -13.58 11.87
C SER A 65 3.94 -14.72 11.13
N ASP A 66 3.24 -15.40 10.23
CA ASP A 66 3.84 -16.47 9.42
C ASP A 66 4.81 -15.89 8.39
N VAL A 67 6.04 -16.41 8.37
CA VAL A 67 7.11 -15.88 7.52
C VAL A 67 6.85 -16.15 6.04
N GLY A 68 6.21 -17.27 5.70
CA GLY A 68 5.87 -17.65 4.34
C GLY A 68 4.81 -16.73 3.76
N GLU A 69 3.70 -16.56 4.48
CA GLU A 69 2.60 -15.67 4.10
C GLU A 69 3.03 -14.22 4.07
N ARG A 70 3.82 -13.77 5.06
CA ARG A 70 4.40 -12.42 5.06
C ARG A 70 5.22 -12.18 3.79
N ARG A 71 6.00 -13.17 3.35
CA ARG A 71 6.81 -13.05 2.13
C ARG A 71 5.96 -12.91 0.87
N VAL A 72 4.81 -13.58 0.79
CA VAL A 72 3.86 -13.39 -0.32
C VAL A 72 3.45 -11.92 -0.49
N PHE A 73 3.11 -11.24 0.62
CA PHE A 73 2.74 -9.82 0.58
C PHE A 73 3.92 -8.91 0.21
N LEU A 74 5.11 -9.19 0.74
CA LEU A 74 6.31 -8.43 0.41
C LEU A 74 6.70 -8.59 -1.06
N ASP A 75 6.58 -9.79 -1.62
CA ASP A 75 6.89 -10.07 -3.03
C ASP A 75 5.84 -9.43 -3.95
N ALA A 76 4.56 -9.51 -3.61
CA ALA A 76 3.51 -8.76 -4.30
C ALA A 76 3.79 -7.24 -4.29
N ALA A 77 4.20 -6.69 -3.15
CA ALA A 77 4.52 -5.27 -3.02
C ALA A 77 5.74 -4.88 -3.87
N ARG A 78 6.77 -5.74 -3.94
CA ARG A 78 7.95 -5.52 -4.79
C ARG A 78 7.60 -5.57 -6.28
N ASN A 79 6.65 -6.42 -6.67
CA ASN A 79 6.21 -6.57 -8.05
C ASN A 79 5.45 -5.34 -8.60
N ILE A 80 4.83 -4.54 -7.74
CA ILE A 80 4.28 -3.22 -8.12
C ILE A 80 5.40 -2.28 -8.62
N GLY A 81 6.64 -2.49 -8.17
CA GLY A 81 7.79 -1.71 -8.56
C GLY A 81 7.79 -0.30 -7.98
N THR A 82 8.42 0.64 -8.69
CA THR A 82 8.41 2.06 -8.33
C THR A 82 7.40 2.79 -9.20
N PRO A 83 6.18 3.05 -8.71
CA PRO A 83 5.21 3.90 -9.38
C PRO A 83 5.86 5.20 -9.88
N ARG A 84 5.69 5.50 -11.16
CA ARG A 84 6.23 6.69 -11.83
C ARG A 84 5.12 7.72 -12.02
N GLY A 85 5.47 9.00 -11.91
CA GLY A 85 4.54 10.12 -12.03
C GLY A 85 4.10 10.70 -10.69
N ARG A 86 3.44 11.86 -10.75
CA ARG A 86 2.96 12.60 -9.58
C ARG A 86 1.60 12.08 -9.15
N LEU A 87 1.40 11.98 -7.84
CA LEU A 87 0.06 11.79 -7.29
C LEU A 87 -0.74 13.10 -7.41
N PRO A 88 -2.08 13.03 -7.54
CA PRO A 88 -2.93 14.20 -7.42
C PRO A 88 -2.70 14.93 -6.09
N ALA A 89 -2.89 16.25 -6.06
CA ALA A 89 -2.58 17.07 -4.89
C ALA A 89 -3.42 16.68 -3.66
N GLU A 90 -4.68 16.31 -3.89
CA GLU A 90 -5.61 15.75 -2.91
C GLU A 90 -5.15 14.42 -2.30
N MET A 91 -4.19 13.72 -2.92
CA MET A 91 -3.63 12.45 -2.47
C MET A 91 -2.31 12.61 -1.68
N ARG A 92 -2.04 13.79 -1.12
CA ARG A 92 -0.84 14.02 -0.27
C ARG A 92 -0.71 13.01 0.87
N GLY A 93 -1.82 12.66 1.54
CA GLY A 93 -1.81 11.65 2.59
C GLY A 93 -1.35 10.28 2.07
N LEU A 94 -1.79 9.90 0.86
CA LEU A 94 -1.37 8.67 0.21
C LEU A 94 0.11 8.69 -0.19
N ALA A 95 0.65 9.84 -0.59
CA ALA A 95 2.08 10.00 -0.87
C ALA A 95 2.94 9.72 0.38
N VAL A 96 2.47 10.12 1.56
CA VAL A 96 3.11 9.80 2.85
C VAL A 96 3.09 8.30 3.10
N LEU A 97 1.94 7.65 2.94
CA LEU A 97 1.79 6.21 3.12
C LEU A 97 2.68 5.42 2.15
N GLU A 98 2.75 5.83 0.89
CA GLU A 98 3.61 5.23 -0.11
C GLU A 98 5.10 5.33 0.27
N ALA A 99 5.54 6.50 0.75
CA ALA A 99 6.93 6.70 1.17
C ALA A 99 7.30 5.79 2.35
N LEU A 100 6.38 5.58 3.28
CA LEU A 100 6.54 4.68 4.42
C LEU A 100 6.55 3.22 3.99
N ALA A 101 5.64 2.83 3.11
CA ALA A 101 5.59 1.49 2.54
C ALA A 101 6.90 1.13 1.85
N ARG A 102 7.43 2.02 1.01
CA ARG A 102 8.74 1.84 0.36
C ARG A 102 9.87 1.70 1.37
N ARG A 103 9.81 2.44 2.48
CA ARG A 103 10.80 2.32 3.55
C ARG A 103 10.69 0.97 4.26
N ALA A 104 9.48 0.54 4.60
CA ALA A 104 9.23 -0.77 5.19
C ALA A 104 9.78 -1.89 4.30
N LEU A 105 9.55 -1.84 2.98
CA LEU A 105 10.08 -2.82 2.03
C LEU A 105 11.61 -2.88 1.98
N ARG A 106 12.30 -1.73 2.14
CA ARG A 106 13.77 -1.70 2.25
C ARG A 106 14.28 -2.29 3.57
N ASN A 107 13.42 -2.36 4.58
CA ASN A 107 13.72 -2.89 5.91
C ASN A 107 12.99 -4.22 6.13
N ASP A 108 12.93 -5.07 5.10
CA ASP A 108 12.30 -6.40 5.11
C ASP A 108 10.89 -6.43 5.72
N GLY A 109 10.06 -5.45 5.36
CA GLY A 109 8.67 -5.40 5.79
C GLY A 109 8.48 -4.98 7.24
N ALA A 110 9.44 -4.26 7.84
CA ALA A 110 9.29 -3.70 9.18
C ALA A 110 8.02 -2.82 9.27
N PRO A 111 7.41 -2.66 10.47
CA PRO A 111 6.26 -1.78 10.65
C PRO A 111 6.49 -0.39 10.04
N LEU A 112 5.45 0.18 9.41
CA LEU A 112 5.56 1.43 8.64
C LEU A 112 6.17 2.58 9.47
N MET A 113 5.83 2.64 10.75
CA MET A 113 6.30 3.64 11.73
C MET A 113 7.48 3.16 12.60
N ALA A 114 8.24 2.17 12.17
CA ALA A 114 9.37 1.66 12.95
C ALA A 114 10.57 2.63 12.97
N GLY A 115 10.90 3.15 14.16
CA GLY A 115 12.07 3.98 14.44
C GLY A 115 11.98 5.42 13.92
N ARG A 116 12.95 6.26 14.34
CA ARG A 116 12.95 7.72 14.08
C ARG A 116 12.99 8.09 12.59
N GLY A 117 13.57 7.23 11.76
CA GLY A 117 13.62 7.44 10.30
C GLY A 117 12.26 7.39 9.60
N ALA A 118 11.24 6.77 10.22
CA ALA A 118 9.89 6.73 9.65
C ALA A 118 9.22 8.12 9.68
N SER A 119 9.32 8.83 10.80
CA SER A 119 8.76 10.18 10.95
C SER A 119 9.38 11.18 9.96
N LEU A 120 10.71 11.11 9.75
CA LEU A 120 11.40 11.95 8.78
C LEU A 120 10.96 11.64 7.33
N ALA A 121 10.80 10.35 6.99
CA ALA A 121 10.31 9.96 5.68
C ALA A 121 8.88 10.46 5.43
N ALA A 122 8.00 10.36 6.42
CA ALA A 122 6.64 10.89 6.35
C ALA A 122 6.63 12.42 6.17
N LEU A 123 7.41 13.16 6.96
CA LEU A 123 7.51 14.62 6.86
C LEU A 123 8.02 15.06 5.48
N ARG A 124 9.10 14.43 4.99
CA ARG A 124 9.64 14.73 3.66
C ARG A 124 8.61 14.48 2.57
N ALA A 125 7.83 13.41 2.68
CA ALA A 125 6.78 13.10 1.71
C ALA A 125 5.64 14.12 1.74
N ALA A 126 5.21 14.53 2.94
CA ALA A 126 4.15 15.52 3.11
C ALA A 126 4.52 16.90 2.54
N ILE A 127 5.80 17.28 2.60
CA ILE A 127 6.28 18.60 2.15
C ILE A 127 6.67 18.58 0.67
N PHE A 128 7.32 17.52 0.19
CA PHE A 128 8.02 17.54 -1.11
C PHE A 128 7.53 16.54 -2.16
N LEU A 129 6.69 15.57 -1.80
CA LEU A 129 6.28 14.49 -2.71
C LEU A 129 4.81 14.56 -3.16
N SER A 130 4.07 15.58 -2.72
CA SER A 130 2.75 15.96 -3.24
C SER A 130 2.84 17.07 -4.29
#